data_AF-A0ABD3IY39-F1
#
_entry.id   AF-A0ABD3IY39-F1
#
_cell.length_a   1.000
_cell.length_b   1.000
_cell.length_c   1.000
_cell.angle_alpha   90.00
_cell.angle_beta   90.00
_cell.angle_gamma   90.00
#
_symmetry.space_group_name_H-M   'P 1'
#
loop_
_entity.id
_entity.type
_entity.pdbx_description
1 polymer ?
#
loop_
_entity_poly.entity_id
_entity_poly.type
_entity_poly.pdbx_seq_one_letter_code
_entity_poly.pdbx_strand_id
1 'polypeptide(L)'
;MTGRRNTGSASVPLLVLLSLGFCFATYNLQTIIWRNIAIMRSAVDDSNRKLLSDPILEMPDDMQKQKTSGSPFHVALTATDAPYSKWQSRIMYYWYKKKKDLPGSEMGGFTRILHSGNRDNLMDEIPTIVVDPLPAGLDRGYIVLNRPCAFVQWLEKATIEEEYILMAEPDHIFVNPLPNLADGGYPAAFPFFYIKPAENENIIRKFFPRENGPVTNVDPIGNSPVIIKKDLLKKIAPTWMNVSLRMKDDSETDKAFGWVLEMYAYAVASALHGVRHVLRKDLMLQPPWDLQTAKKFIIHYTYGCDYNLKGELTYGKIGEWRFDKRSYLRGPPPRNLSLPPPGVPESVVTLVKMVNEATANIPNWDTE
;
A
#
# COMPACT_ATOMS: atom_id res chain seq x y z
N MET A 1 -55.63 10.73 -10.13
CA MET A 1 -55.44 9.77 -9.02
C MET A 1 -54.40 8.73 -9.43
N THR A 2 -53.33 8.75 -8.66
CA THR A 2 -52.13 7.89 -8.60
C THR A 2 -52.19 6.47 -9.16
N GLY A 3 -51.26 6.17 -10.08
CA GLY A 3 -50.77 4.82 -10.36
C GLY A 3 -49.56 4.48 -9.45
N ARG A 4 -49.60 3.30 -8.82
CA ARG A 4 -48.52 2.75 -7.97
C ARG A 4 -47.40 2.17 -8.85
N ARG A 5 -46.15 2.54 -8.58
CA ARG A 5 -44.94 1.86 -9.08
C ARG A 5 -44.61 0.66 -8.19
N ASN A 6 -44.35 -0.50 -8.81
CA ASN A 6 -43.79 -1.68 -8.15
C ASN A 6 -42.30 -1.46 -7.85
N THR A 7 -41.91 -1.59 -6.59
CA THR A 7 -40.51 -1.74 -6.15
C THR A 7 -40.16 -3.23 -6.20
N GLY A 8 -39.22 -3.62 -7.07
CA GLY A 8 -38.74 -5.00 -7.15
C GLY A 8 -37.88 -5.36 -5.94
N SER A 9 -38.33 -6.32 -5.12
CA SER A 9 -37.47 -6.96 -4.12
C SER A 9 -36.56 -7.97 -4.82
N ALA A 10 -35.25 -7.93 -4.53
CA ALA A 10 -34.35 -8.99 -4.96
C ALA A 10 -34.82 -10.34 -4.41
N SER A 11 -34.83 -11.37 -5.26
CA SER A 11 -35.30 -12.69 -4.89
C SER A 11 -34.38 -13.34 -3.85
N VAL A 12 -34.97 -13.99 -2.85
CA VAL A 12 -34.27 -14.71 -1.75
C VAL A 12 -33.12 -15.61 -2.23
N PRO A 13 -33.17 -16.29 -3.39
CA PRO A 13 -32.04 -17.09 -3.90
C PRO A 13 -30.79 -16.26 -4.24
N LEU A 14 -30.95 -15.02 -4.72
CA LEU A 14 -29.83 -14.13 -5.07
C LEU A 14 -29.08 -13.66 -3.82
N LEU A 15 -29.81 -13.41 -2.73
CA LEU A 15 -29.23 -13.05 -1.42
C LEU A 15 -28.47 -14.23 -0.80
N VAL A 16 -28.98 -15.47 -0.97
CA VAL A 16 -28.30 -16.68 -0.51
C VAL A 16 -27.01 -16.94 -1.31
N LEU A 17 -27.02 -16.74 -2.64
CA LEU A 17 -25.82 -16.86 -3.47
C LEU A 17 -24.76 -15.80 -3.16
N LEU A 18 -25.16 -14.56 -2.89
CA LEU A 18 -24.26 -13.50 -2.43
C LEU A 18 -23.66 -13.83 -1.06
N SER A 19 -24.46 -14.40 -0.13
CA SER A 19 -23.97 -14.81 1.19
C SER A 19 -22.98 -15.99 1.12
N LEU A 20 -23.23 -16.97 0.25
CA LEU A 20 -22.34 -18.11 0.01
C LEU A 20 -21.03 -17.67 -0.67
N GLY A 21 -21.09 -16.76 -1.64
CA GLY A 21 -19.90 -16.15 -2.26
C GLY A 21 -19.05 -15.35 -1.26
N PHE A 22 -19.69 -14.64 -0.32
CA PHE A 22 -19.00 -13.94 0.77
C PHE A 22 -18.33 -14.91 1.75
N CYS A 23 -18.99 -16.02 2.09
CA CYS A 23 -18.42 -17.07 2.94
C CYS A 23 -17.19 -17.73 2.31
N PHE A 24 -17.20 -18.02 0.99
CA PHE A 24 -16.03 -18.56 0.29
C PHE A 24 -14.85 -17.56 0.22
N ALA A 25 -15.12 -16.27 0.03
CA ALA A 25 -14.08 -15.23 0.09
C ALA A 25 -13.46 -15.10 1.49
N THR A 26 -14.28 -15.16 2.55
CA THR A 26 -13.77 -15.12 3.93
C THR A 26 -13.03 -16.39 4.36
N TYR A 27 -13.44 -17.56 3.86
CA TYR A 27 -12.79 -18.84 4.15
C TYR A 27 -11.42 -18.95 3.45
N ASN A 28 -11.31 -18.49 2.21
CA ASN A 28 -10.03 -18.39 1.50
C ASN A 28 -9.11 -17.35 2.15
N LEU A 29 -9.66 -16.23 2.64
CA LEU A 29 -8.90 -15.23 3.39
C LEU A 29 -8.38 -15.78 4.73
N GLN A 30 -9.21 -16.52 5.48
CA GLN A 30 -8.78 -17.16 6.72
C GLN A 30 -7.70 -18.20 6.46
N THR A 31 -7.89 -19.13 5.51
CA THR A 31 -6.89 -20.17 5.21
C THR A 31 -5.55 -19.62 4.71
N ILE A 32 -5.56 -18.50 3.96
CA ILE A 32 -4.35 -17.78 3.56
C ILE A 32 -3.70 -17.06 4.76
N ILE A 33 -4.48 -16.43 5.65
CA ILE A 33 -3.97 -15.86 6.90
C ILE A 33 -3.34 -16.95 7.77
N TRP A 34 -3.95 -18.12 7.89
CA TRP A 34 -3.40 -19.26 8.64
C TRP A 34 -2.10 -19.78 8.03
N ARG A 35 -1.99 -19.86 6.69
CA ARG A 35 -0.72 -20.17 6.00
C ARG A 35 0.33 -19.09 6.19
N ASN A 36 -0.04 -17.81 6.09
CA ASN A 36 0.88 -16.69 6.24
C ASN A 36 1.36 -16.51 7.69
N ILE A 37 0.52 -16.84 8.68
CA ILE A 37 0.89 -16.90 10.11
C ILE A 37 1.85 -18.07 10.35
N ALA A 38 1.63 -19.24 9.73
CA ALA A 38 2.56 -20.36 9.83
C ALA A 38 3.93 -20.05 9.17
N ILE A 39 3.93 -19.36 8.02
CA ILE A 39 5.14 -18.87 7.36
C ILE A 39 5.83 -17.79 8.19
N MET A 40 5.09 -16.85 8.78
CA MET A 40 5.66 -15.85 9.70
C MET A 40 6.25 -16.47 10.96
N ARG A 41 5.63 -17.51 11.52
CA ARG A 41 6.23 -18.28 12.64
C ARG A 41 7.58 -18.87 12.24
N SER A 42 7.66 -19.48 11.06
CA SER A 42 8.93 -20.04 10.55
C SER A 42 9.95 -18.94 10.23
N ALA A 43 9.52 -17.77 9.75
CA ALA A 43 10.39 -16.64 9.44
C ALA A 43 10.90 -15.93 10.70
N VAL A 44 10.12 -15.86 11.77
CA VAL A 44 10.55 -15.34 13.07
C VAL A 44 11.60 -16.26 13.70
N ASP A 45 11.37 -17.58 13.69
CA ASP A 45 12.35 -18.56 14.18
C ASP A 45 13.64 -18.57 13.33
N ASP A 46 13.53 -18.45 12.01
CA ASP A 46 14.70 -18.38 11.10
C ASP A 46 15.42 -17.02 11.20
N SER A 47 14.70 -15.92 11.47
CA SER A 47 15.30 -14.60 11.69
C SER A 47 16.12 -14.51 12.97
N ASN A 48 15.72 -15.23 14.03
CA ASN A 48 16.52 -15.34 15.26
C ASN A 48 17.82 -16.14 15.02
N ARG A 49 17.84 -17.07 14.05
CA ARG A 49 19.06 -17.79 13.65
C ARG A 49 19.91 -17.02 12.63
N LYS A 50 19.31 -16.20 11.75
CA LYS A 50 20.00 -15.40 10.73
C LYS A 50 20.48 -14.03 11.18
N LEU A 51 20.10 -13.56 12.38
CA LEU A 51 20.54 -12.27 12.92
C LEU A 51 22.06 -12.12 13.05
N LEU A 52 22.82 -13.22 12.91
CA LEU A 52 24.29 -13.24 12.98
C LEU A 52 24.99 -13.24 11.61
N SER A 53 24.26 -13.31 10.49
CA SER A 53 24.90 -13.47 9.17
C SER A 53 23.99 -13.08 7.99
N ASP A 54 23.59 -11.81 7.89
CA ASP A 54 23.09 -11.27 6.62
C ASP A 54 24.09 -10.22 6.11
N PRO A 55 24.76 -10.43 4.97
CA PRO A 55 25.65 -9.44 4.41
C PRO A 55 24.80 -8.26 3.93
N ILE A 56 25.09 -7.08 4.48
CA ILE A 56 24.76 -5.82 3.83
C ILE A 56 25.42 -5.92 2.44
N LEU A 57 24.63 -5.93 1.36
CA LEU A 57 25.17 -5.72 0.02
C LEU A 57 25.76 -4.31 0.01
N GLU A 58 27.06 -4.23 0.27
CA GLU A 58 27.82 -2.99 0.30
C GLU A 58 27.79 -2.32 -1.08
N MET A 59 27.71 -0.99 -1.03
CA MET A 59 27.74 -0.13 -2.20
C MET A 59 29.03 -0.35 -2.99
N PRO A 60 28.99 -0.41 -4.33
CA PRO A 60 30.20 -0.33 -5.16
C PRO A 60 31.00 0.95 -4.84
N ASP A 61 32.32 0.81 -4.66
CA ASP A 61 33.24 1.86 -4.19
C ASP A 61 33.23 3.16 -5.04
N ASP A 62 32.77 3.09 -6.29
CA ASP A 62 32.76 4.21 -7.23
C ASP A 62 31.61 5.22 -6.98
N MET A 63 30.71 4.96 -6.01
CA MET A 63 29.41 5.65 -5.87
C MET A 63 29.37 6.83 -4.87
N GLN A 64 30.48 7.30 -4.32
CA GLN A 64 30.47 8.39 -3.32
C GLN A 64 30.26 9.82 -3.87
N LYS A 65 29.97 10.02 -5.16
CA LYS A 65 29.93 11.36 -5.77
C LYS A 65 28.65 11.67 -6.54
N GLN A 66 27.51 11.73 -5.86
CA GLN A 66 26.46 12.74 -6.10
C GLN A 66 25.32 12.57 -5.10
N LYS A 67 25.52 13.08 -3.88
CA LYS A 67 24.41 13.29 -2.96
C LYS A 67 23.61 14.48 -3.50
N THR A 68 22.53 14.25 -4.23
CA THR A 68 21.58 15.30 -4.60
C THR A 68 20.88 15.75 -3.32
N SER A 69 21.46 16.71 -2.62
CA SER A 69 20.77 17.41 -1.54
C SER A 69 19.60 18.19 -2.12
N GLY A 70 18.38 18.02 -1.61
CA GLY A 70 17.35 19.05 -1.74
C GLY A 70 16.34 18.93 -2.87
N SER A 71 16.11 17.76 -3.50
CA SER A 71 15.07 17.64 -4.54
C SER A 71 13.74 17.18 -3.93
N PRO A 72 12.70 18.02 -3.87
CA PRO A 72 11.40 17.61 -3.35
C PRO A 72 10.74 16.52 -4.19
N PHE A 73 9.82 15.78 -3.58
CA PHE A 73 9.00 14.79 -4.27
C PHE A 73 7.50 15.06 -4.10
N HIS A 74 6.74 14.83 -5.17
CA HIS A 74 5.29 14.90 -5.16
C HIS A 74 4.71 13.64 -4.52
N VAL A 75 3.76 13.78 -3.59
CA VAL A 75 3.09 12.63 -2.98
C VAL A 75 1.86 12.25 -3.82
N ALA A 76 1.87 11.05 -4.38
CA ALA A 76 0.80 10.50 -5.20
C ALA A 76 0.07 9.39 -4.45
N LEU A 77 -1.12 9.70 -3.94
CA LEU A 77 -1.98 8.78 -3.21
C LEU A 77 -3.01 8.15 -4.15
N THR A 78 -2.97 6.84 -4.37
CA THR A 78 -4.03 6.15 -5.14
C THR A 78 -5.21 5.77 -4.25
N ALA A 79 -6.43 6.09 -4.68
CA ALA A 79 -7.63 5.93 -3.85
C ALA A 79 -8.89 5.58 -4.66
N THR A 80 -9.84 4.93 -3.99
CA THR A 80 -11.21 4.74 -4.47
C THR A 80 -12.17 5.72 -3.79
N ASP A 81 -13.42 5.77 -4.28
CA ASP A 81 -14.53 6.52 -3.69
C ASP A 81 -15.26 5.75 -2.57
N ALA A 82 -14.79 4.54 -2.22
CA ALA A 82 -15.37 3.76 -1.14
C ALA A 82 -15.15 4.46 0.21
N PRO A 83 -16.14 4.42 1.15
CA PRO A 83 -16.00 5.00 2.48
C PRO A 83 -14.70 4.56 3.18
N TYR A 84 -14.34 3.29 3.04
CA TYR A 84 -13.08 2.73 3.49
C TYR A 84 -11.85 3.53 3.01
N SER A 85 -11.71 3.78 1.71
CA SER A 85 -10.58 4.53 1.15
C SER A 85 -10.62 6.02 1.51
N LYS A 86 -11.82 6.59 1.63
CA LYS A 86 -12.03 8.01 1.95
C LYS A 86 -11.45 8.37 3.31
N TRP A 87 -11.89 7.72 4.38
CA TRP A 87 -11.44 8.07 5.73
C TRP A 87 -9.92 7.87 5.89
N GLN A 88 -9.37 6.83 5.26
CA GLN A 88 -7.93 6.57 5.23
C GLN A 88 -7.17 7.71 4.54
N SER A 89 -7.65 8.14 3.36
CA SER A 89 -7.06 9.24 2.59
C SER A 89 -7.04 10.56 3.37
N ARG A 90 -8.09 10.85 4.15
CA ARG A 90 -8.17 12.06 4.99
C ARG A 90 -7.15 12.04 6.11
N ILE A 91 -7.00 10.90 6.81
CA ILE A 91 -5.97 10.74 7.86
C ILE A 91 -4.57 10.90 7.27
N MET A 92 -4.30 10.24 6.14
CA MET A 92 -3.02 10.34 5.44
C MET A 92 -2.71 11.79 5.04
N TYR A 93 -3.69 12.49 4.45
CA TYR A 93 -3.54 13.89 4.04
C TYR A 93 -3.38 14.86 5.22
N TYR A 94 -4.08 14.62 6.34
CA TYR A 94 -3.88 15.37 7.59
C TYR A 94 -2.42 15.29 8.05
N TRP A 95 -1.85 14.08 8.07
CA TRP A 95 -0.46 13.87 8.48
C TRP A 95 0.56 14.39 7.47
N TYR A 96 0.28 14.30 6.17
CA TYR A 96 1.08 14.97 5.13
C TYR A 96 1.20 16.47 5.43
N LYS A 97 0.07 17.17 5.64
CA LYS A 97 0.08 18.62 5.95
C LYS A 97 0.87 18.94 7.21
N LYS A 98 0.79 18.10 8.24
CA LYS A 98 1.51 18.29 9.51
C LYS A 98 3.02 18.07 9.40
N LYS A 99 3.47 17.25 8.44
CA LYS A 99 4.87 16.83 8.33
C LYS A 99 5.63 17.51 7.20
N LYS A 100 4.94 17.97 6.14
CA LYS A 100 5.60 18.48 4.92
C LYS A 100 6.53 19.67 5.18
N ASP A 101 6.15 20.58 6.07
CA ASP A 101 6.87 21.84 6.33
C ASP A 101 7.85 21.74 7.51
N LEU A 102 8.02 20.54 8.09
CA LEU A 102 8.97 20.32 9.17
C LEU A 102 10.41 20.21 8.64
N PRO A 103 11.42 20.66 9.41
CA PRO A 103 12.82 20.50 9.03
C PRO A 103 13.18 19.05 8.68
N GLY A 104 13.86 18.87 7.55
CA GLY A 104 14.25 17.55 7.04
C GLY A 104 13.18 16.83 6.21
N SER A 105 12.00 17.42 6.01
CA SER A 105 11.04 16.97 5.01
C SER A 105 11.41 17.52 3.63
N GLU A 106 11.32 16.67 2.61
CA GLU A 106 11.40 17.05 1.19
C GLU A 106 10.08 16.70 0.47
N MET A 107 8.98 16.57 1.21
CA MET A 107 7.64 16.44 0.64
C MET A 107 7.21 17.75 -0.05
N GLY A 108 7.00 17.69 -1.36
CA GLY A 108 6.43 18.76 -2.19
C GLY A 108 4.90 18.69 -2.23
N GLY A 109 4.32 18.83 -3.41
CA GLY A 109 2.89 18.75 -3.68
C GLY A 109 2.25 17.40 -3.35
N PHE A 110 0.91 17.36 -3.39
CA PHE A 110 0.12 16.18 -3.11
C PHE A 110 -0.98 16.03 -4.16
N THR A 111 -1.18 14.81 -4.65
CA THR A 111 -2.36 14.46 -5.46
C THR A 111 -2.97 13.16 -4.96
N ARG A 112 -4.27 13.19 -4.69
CA ARG A 112 -5.11 11.99 -4.62
C ARG A 112 -5.55 11.61 -6.03
N ILE A 113 -5.10 10.46 -6.52
CA ILE A 113 -5.49 9.89 -7.80
C ILE A 113 -6.74 9.04 -7.55
N LEU A 114 -7.92 9.64 -7.82
CA LEU A 114 -9.21 9.01 -7.60
C LEU A 114 -9.59 8.20 -8.84
N HIS A 115 -9.43 6.88 -8.76
CA HIS A 115 -9.60 5.97 -9.89
C HIS A 115 -10.98 5.29 -9.91
N SER A 116 -12.02 6.00 -9.47
CA SER A 116 -13.43 5.57 -9.54
C SER A 116 -14.15 6.08 -10.80
N GLY A 117 -13.52 6.96 -11.58
CA GLY A 117 -14.14 7.64 -12.72
C GLY A 117 -15.15 8.73 -12.32
N ASN A 118 -15.42 8.91 -11.02
CA ASN A 118 -16.43 9.84 -10.53
C ASN A 118 -15.84 10.81 -9.52
N ARG A 119 -16.32 12.05 -9.54
CA ARG A 119 -15.99 13.06 -8.51
C ARG A 119 -16.61 12.66 -7.18
N ASP A 120 -15.96 12.99 -6.08
CA ASP A 120 -16.49 12.82 -4.73
C ASP A 120 -16.37 14.10 -3.88
N ASN A 121 -16.92 14.05 -2.65
CA ASN A 121 -16.93 15.15 -1.70
C ASN A 121 -15.54 15.54 -1.16
N LEU A 122 -14.53 14.67 -1.29
CA LEU A 122 -13.19 14.95 -0.77
C LEU A 122 -12.34 15.79 -1.72
N MET A 123 -12.83 16.06 -2.93
CA MET A 123 -12.14 16.95 -3.87
C MET A 123 -12.04 18.40 -3.37
N ASP A 124 -12.92 18.80 -2.45
CA ASP A 124 -12.88 20.12 -1.81
C ASP A 124 -11.86 20.18 -0.65
N GLU A 125 -11.40 19.02 -0.17
CA GLU A 125 -10.44 18.91 0.95
C GLU A 125 -9.03 18.53 0.46
N ILE A 126 -8.94 17.57 -0.45
CA ILE A 126 -7.69 16.94 -0.91
C ILE A 126 -7.51 17.24 -2.40
N PRO A 127 -6.36 17.81 -2.83
CA PRO A 127 -6.06 17.99 -4.25
C PRO A 127 -6.21 16.66 -4.99
N THR A 128 -7.17 16.59 -5.92
CA THR A 128 -7.62 15.32 -6.50
C THR A 128 -7.64 15.42 -8.03
N ILE A 129 -7.14 14.39 -8.69
CA ILE A 129 -7.35 14.16 -10.12
C ILE A 129 -8.18 12.89 -10.28
N VAL A 130 -9.30 13.02 -11.01
CA VAL A 130 -10.17 11.89 -11.33
C VAL A 130 -9.64 11.20 -12.58
N VAL A 131 -9.49 9.89 -12.49
CA VAL A 131 -9.09 9.01 -13.60
C VAL A 131 -10.09 7.86 -13.70
N ASP A 132 -10.20 7.32 -14.91
CA ASP A 132 -11.16 6.26 -15.18
C ASP A 132 -10.64 4.94 -14.60
N PRO A 133 -11.50 4.07 -14.05
CA PRO A 133 -11.12 2.70 -13.74
C PRO A 133 -10.85 1.94 -15.05
N LEU A 134 -10.26 0.76 -14.93
CA LEU A 134 -10.21 -0.21 -16.01
C LEU A 134 -11.64 -0.51 -16.52
N PRO A 135 -11.80 -0.81 -17.82
CA PRO A 135 -13.07 -1.26 -18.37
C PRO A 135 -13.68 -2.40 -17.54
N ALA A 136 -15.01 -2.39 -17.42
CA ALA A 136 -15.74 -3.35 -16.60
C ALA A 136 -15.36 -4.80 -16.94
N GLY A 137 -15.02 -5.57 -15.91
CA GLY A 137 -14.64 -6.98 -16.03
C GLY A 137 -13.16 -7.24 -16.30
N LEU A 138 -12.38 -6.23 -16.73
CA LEU A 138 -10.96 -6.39 -16.99
C LEU A 138 -10.14 -6.57 -15.71
N ASP A 139 -10.59 -5.97 -14.61
CA ASP A 139 -10.00 -6.14 -13.29
C ASP A 139 -10.31 -7.51 -12.65
N ARG A 140 -11.28 -8.25 -13.21
CA ARG A 140 -11.76 -9.57 -12.71
C ARG A 140 -12.05 -9.57 -11.20
N GLY A 141 -12.59 -8.46 -10.68
CA GLY A 141 -12.88 -8.26 -9.26
C GLY A 141 -11.66 -7.96 -8.38
N TYR A 142 -10.47 -7.82 -8.97
CA TYR A 142 -9.25 -7.39 -8.27
C TYR A 142 -9.01 -5.90 -8.49
N ILE A 143 -9.68 -5.09 -7.66
CA ILE A 143 -9.73 -3.62 -7.75
C ILE A 143 -8.34 -2.97 -7.79
N VAL A 144 -7.32 -3.62 -7.22
CA VAL A 144 -5.94 -3.12 -7.19
C VAL A 144 -5.36 -2.96 -8.61
N LEU A 145 -5.85 -3.69 -9.62
CA LEU A 145 -5.42 -3.50 -11.02
C LEU A 145 -5.75 -2.14 -11.62
N ASN A 146 -6.65 -1.38 -10.99
CA ASN A 146 -6.91 -0.01 -11.40
C ASN A 146 -5.72 0.92 -11.11
N ARG A 147 -4.83 0.56 -10.17
CA ARG A 147 -3.74 1.42 -9.72
C ARG A 147 -2.69 1.70 -10.81
N PRO A 148 -2.14 0.70 -11.54
CA PRO A 148 -1.24 0.97 -12.66
C PRO A 148 -1.88 1.89 -13.71
N CYS A 149 -3.15 1.65 -14.06
CA CYS A 149 -3.89 2.47 -15.02
C CYS A 149 -4.10 3.90 -14.51
N ALA A 150 -4.36 4.05 -13.22
CA ALA A 150 -4.49 5.34 -12.56
C ALA A 150 -3.21 6.18 -12.68
N PHE A 151 -2.03 5.56 -12.49
CA PHE A 151 -0.74 6.23 -12.67
C PHE A 151 -0.48 6.63 -14.13
N VAL A 152 -0.82 5.77 -15.11
CA VAL A 152 -0.70 6.11 -16.54
C VAL A 152 -1.50 7.37 -16.84
N GLN A 153 -2.79 7.38 -16.51
CA GLN A 153 -3.68 8.52 -16.77
C GLN A 153 -3.27 9.77 -15.99
N TRP A 154 -2.87 9.62 -14.73
CA TRP A 154 -2.45 10.76 -13.90
C TRP A 154 -1.18 11.42 -14.44
N LEU A 155 -0.18 10.65 -14.88
CA LEU A 155 1.06 11.17 -15.44
C LEU A 155 0.87 11.90 -16.78
N GLU A 156 -0.21 11.60 -17.50
CA GLU A 156 -0.63 12.31 -18.72
C GLU A 156 -1.41 13.60 -18.41
N LYS A 157 -2.29 13.56 -17.40
CA LYS A 157 -3.20 14.67 -17.06
C LYS A 157 -2.59 15.71 -16.12
N ALA A 158 -1.68 15.31 -15.23
CA ALA A 158 -1.20 16.14 -14.13
C ALA A 158 -0.02 17.04 -14.53
N THR A 159 -0.04 18.27 -14.03
CA THR A 159 1.16 19.11 -13.98
C THR A 159 1.84 18.87 -12.64
N ILE A 160 3.02 18.23 -12.67
CA ILE A 160 3.81 17.88 -11.49
C ILE A 160 5.10 18.69 -11.53
N GLU A 161 5.26 19.61 -10.59
CA GLU A 161 6.43 20.49 -10.49
C GLU A 161 7.68 19.71 -10.06
N GLU A 162 7.51 18.77 -9.13
CA GLU A 162 8.61 17.99 -8.59
C GLU A 162 9.19 16.99 -9.61
N GLU A 163 10.49 16.72 -9.47
CA GLU A 163 11.20 15.73 -10.28
C GLU A 163 10.96 14.30 -9.79
N TYR A 164 10.66 14.14 -8.50
CA TYR A 164 10.44 12.84 -7.86
C TYR A 164 8.98 12.69 -7.43
N ILE A 165 8.54 11.45 -7.31
CA ILE A 165 7.19 11.08 -6.89
C ILE A 165 7.31 10.01 -5.81
N LEU A 166 6.64 10.22 -4.68
CA LEU A 166 6.32 9.16 -3.73
C LEU A 166 4.99 8.53 -4.11
N MET A 167 5.02 7.27 -4.54
CA MET A 167 3.82 6.45 -4.68
C MET A 167 3.37 5.99 -3.29
N ALA A 168 2.16 6.37 -2.88
CA ALA A 168 1.61 6.12 -1.55
C ALA A 168 0.21 5.49 -1.58
N GLU A 169 -0.19 4.93 -0.44
CA GLU A 169 -1.48 4.27 -0.23
C GLU A 169 -2.28 4.91 0.92
N PRO A 170 -3.62 4.72 0.94
CA PRO A 170 -4.47 5.39 1.93
C PRO A 170 -4.14 5.02 3.38
N ASP A 171 -3.61 3.82 3.61
CA ASP A 171 -3.19 3.32 4.92
C ASP A 171 -1.77 3.69 5.33
N HIS A 172 -1.21 4.73 4.72
CA HIS A 172 0.02 5.36 5.14
C HIS A 172 -0.24 6.52 6.11
N ILE A 173 0.57 6.61 7.16
CA ILE A 173 0.64 7.76 8.07
C ILE A 173 2.09 8.21 8.18
N PHE A 174 2.36 9.50 7.89
CA PHE A 174 3.69 10.09 8.06
C PHE A 174 3.99 10.37 9.53
N VAL A 175 4.92 9.61 10.12
CA VAL A 175 5.32 9.75 11.53
C VAL A 175 6.42 10.79 11.71
N ASN A 176 7.40 10.78 10.80
CA ASN A 176 8.54 11.69 10.81
C ASN A 176 8.61 12.51 9.50
N PRO A 177 9.26 13.69 9.50
CA PRO A 177 9.60 14.42 8.27
C PRO A 177 10.33 13.48 7.31
N LEU A 178 9.87 13.38 6.06
CA LEU A 178 10.41 12.42 5.09
C LEU A 178 11.31 13.14 4.08
N PRO A 179 12.64 12.93 4.12
CA PRO A 179 13.52 13.38 3.05
C PRO A 179 13.37 12.49 1.83
N ASN A 180 13.83 12.97 0.68
CA ASN A 180 13.94 12.18 -0.53
C ASN A 180 15.01 11.10 -0.32
N LEU A 181 14.54 9.86 -0.23
CA LEU A 181 15.41 8.71 0.05
C LEU A 181 16.05 8.13 -1.22
N ALA A 182 15.66 8.60 -2.40
CA ALA A 182 16.28 8.21 -3.67
C ALA A 182 17.71 8.75 -3.75
N ASP A 183 18.63 7.96 -4.29
CA ASP A 183 20.06 8.27 -4.26
C ASP A 183 20.71 7.95 -5.60
N GLY A 184 21.63 8.81 -6.08
CA GLY A 184 22.35 8.58 -7.34
C GLY A 184 21.47 8.37 -8.59
N GLY A 185 20.21 8.84 -8.57
CA GLY A 185 19.22 8.57 -9.62
C GLY A 185 18.47 7.24 -9.49
N TYR A 186 18.81 6.41 -8.51
CA TYR A 186 18.11 5.18 -8.17
C TYR A 186 16.89 5.47 -7.29
N PRO A 187 15.71 4.93 -7.62
CA PRO A 187 14.54 5.03 -6.76
C PRO A 187 14.76 4.37 -5.39
N ALA A 188 14.08 4.84 -4.36
CA ALA A 188 14.07 4.21 -3.05
C ALA A 188 12.76 3.45 -2.82
N ALA A 189 12.85 2.21 -2.36
CA ALA A 189 11.68 1.34 -2.16
C ALA A 189 11.77 0.56 -0.86
N PHE A 190 10.60 0.26 -0.27
CA PHE A 190 10.54 -0.66 0.86
C PHE A 190 10.64 -2.12 0.38
N PRO A 191 11.55 -2.95 0.94
CA PRO A 191 11.63 -4.37 0.61
C PRO A 191 10.52 -5.15 1.32
N PHE A 192 9.74 -5.90 0.55
CA PHE A 192 8.66 -6.73 1.08
C PHE A 192 9.12 -8.18 1.21
N PHE A 193 9.12 -8.71 2.44
CA PHE A 193 9.61 -10.06 2.73
C PHE A 193 8.85 -11.18 1.98
N TYR A 194 7.62 -10.90 1.53
CA TYR A 194 6.77 -11.82 0.78
C TYR A 194 6.89 -11.66 -0.75
N ILE A 195 7.62 -10.65 -1.23
CA ILE A 195 7.95 -10.51 -2.65
C ILE A 195 9.31 -11.16 -2.87
N LYS A 196 9.31 -12.33 -3.49
CA LYS A 196 10.50 -13.19 -3.62
C LYS A 196 10.68 -13.66 -5.06
N PRO A 197 11.19 -12.80 -5.95
CA PRO A 197 11.32 -13.14 -7.37
C PRO A 197 12.20 -14.37 -7.61
N ALA A 198 13.32 -14.51 -6.87
CA ALA A 198 14.23 -15.65 -6.99
C ALA A 198 13.58 -17.00 -6.61
N GLU A 199 12.73 -17.03 -5.58
CA GLU A 199 11.99 -18.25 -5.18
C GLU A 199 10.87 -18.59 -6.18
N ASN A 200 10.47 -17.63 -7.03
CA ASN A 200 9.39 -17.78 -8.01
C ASN A 200 9.90 -17.69 -9.46
N GLU A 201 11.18 -18.06 -9.72
CA GLU A 201 11.83 -17.87 -11.02
C GLU A 201 10.98 -18.37 -12.20
N ASN A 202 10.41 -19.58 -12.11
CA ASN A 202 9.61 -20.15 -13.20
C ASN A 202 8.43 -19.26 -13.63
N ILE A 203 7.74 -18.66 -12.65
CA ILE A 203 6.62 -17.74 -12.91
C ILE A 203 7.14 -16.41 -13.44
N ILE A 204 8.19 -15.87 -12.81
CA ILE A 204 8.78 -14.59 -13.20
C ILE A 204 9.30 -14.64 -14.64
N ARG A 205 9.87 -15.76 -15.09
CA ARG A 205 10.38 -15.91 -16.47
C ARG A 205 9.33 -15.78 -17.57
N LYS A 206 8.04 -15.96 -17.26
CA LYS A 206 6.95 -15.68 -18.21
C LYS A 206 6.84 -14.18 -18.57
N PHE A 207 7.31 -13.31 -17.67
CA PHE A 207 7.19 -11.85 -17.77
C PHE A 207 8.55 -11.12 -17.79
N PHE A 208 9.61 -11.79 -17.34
CA PHE A 208 11.01 -11.34 -17.41
C PHE A 208 11.89 -12.44 -18.04
N PRO A 209 11.88 -12.54 -19.39
CA PRO A 209 12.64 -13.55 -20.14
C PRO A 209 14.15 -13.57 -19.83
N ARG A 210 14.84 -14.67 -20.17
CA ARG A 210 16.27 -14.86 -19.81
C ARG A 210 17.18 -13.85 -20.49
N GLU A 211 16.82 -13.40 -21.68
CA GLU A 211 17.49 -12.36 -22.45
C GLU A 211 17.49 -10.99 -21.75
N ASN A 212 16.56 -10.74 -20.81
CA ASN A 212 16.53 -9.51 -20.02
C ASN A 212 17.45 -9.56 -18.78
N GLY A 213 18.12 -10.68 -18.52
CA GLY A 213 19.11 -10.84 -17.45
C GLY A 213 18.70 -11.83 -16.35
N PRO A 214 19.46 -11.90 -15.25
CA PRO A 214 19.16 -12.79 -14.13
C PRO A 214 17.90 -12.37 -13.38
N VAL A 215 17.15 -13.31 -12.79
CA VAL A 215 15.94 -13.00 -12.00
C VAL A 215 16.23 -12.10 -10.80
N THR A 216 17.46 -12.12 -10.29
CA THR A 216 17.92 -11.21 -9.24
C THR A 216 17.88 -9.73 -9.64
N ASN A 217 17.71 -9.42 -10.94
CA ASN A 217 17.44 -8.07 -11.43
C ASN A 217 16.02 -7.56 -11.06
N VAL A 218 15.10 -8.46 -10.73
CA VAL A 218 13.77 -8.11 -10.20
C VAL A 218 13.90 -7.91 -8.68
N ASP A 219 13.75 -6.67 -8.23
CA ASP A 219 13.87 -6.31 -6.82
C ASP A 219 12.70 -6.90 -5.98
N PRO A 220 12.91 -7.24 -4.70
CA PRO A 220 11.87 -7.75 -3.80
C PRO A 220 10.97 -6.63 -3.25
N ILE A 221 10.35 -5.87 -4.15
CA ILE A 221 9.62 -4.62 -3.87
C ILE A 221 8.21 -4.64 -4.45
N GLY A 222 7.37 -3.70 -4.01
CA GLY A 222 6.12 -3.34 -4.67
C GLY A 222 6.15 -1.88 -5.09
N ASN A 223 5.03 -1.37 -5.59
CA ASN A 223 4.94 0.01 -6.06
C ASN A 223 4.87 1.05 -4.92
N SER A 224 4.50 0.66 -3.70
CA SER A 224 4.22 1.57 -2.60
C SER A 224 4.78 1.02 -1.28
N PRO A 225 5.50 1.83 -0.47
CA PRO A 225 6.01 3.14 -0.81
C PRO A 225 7.27 3.05 -1.70
N VAL A 226 7.30 3.87 -2.74
CA VAL A 226 8.48 4.07 -3.60
C VAL A 226 8.65 5.54 -3.92
N ILE A 227 9.86 6.07 -3.75
CA ILE A 227 10.27 7.40 -4.24
C ILE A 227 11.05 7.22 -5.53
N ILE A 228 10.50 7.71 -6.64
CA ILE A 228 11.03 7.48 -8.00
C ILE A 228 11.02 8.77 -8.82
N LYS A 229 12.00 8.95 -9.71
CA LYS A 229 11.97 10.05 -10.69
C LYS A 229 10.73 9.95 -11.58
N LYS A 230 10.04 11.07 -11.79
CA LYS A 230 8.87 11.22 -12.64
C LYS A 230 9.07 10.61 -14.04
N ASP A 231 10.22 10.87 -14.67
CA ASP A 231 10.50 10.37 -16.02
C ASP A 231 10.71 8.84 -16.06
N LEU A 232 11.24 8.24 -15.00
CA LEU A 232 11.33 6.78 -14.88
C LEU A 232 9.93 6.18 -14.68
N LEU A 233 9.12 6.79 -13.81
CA LEU A 233 7.76 6.32 -13.58
C LEU A 233 6.90 6.43 -14.86
N LYS A 234 7.05 7.49 -15.65
CA LYS A 234 6.40 7.63 -16.98
C LYS A 234 6.75 6.49 -17.94
N LYS A 235 7.99 5.98 -17.90
CA LYS A 235 8.43 4.84 -18.72
C LYS A 235 7.88 3.51 -18.18
N ILE A 236 7.89 3.34 -16.85
CA ILE A 236 7.50 2.07 -16.21
C ILE A 236 5.99 1.88 -16.18
N ALA A 237 5.20 2.93 -15.92
CA ALA A 237 3.77 2.81 -15.65
C ALA A 237 2.96 2.08 -16.74
N PRO A 238 3.16 2.34 -18.05
CA PRO A 238 2.48 1.57 -19.10
C PRO A 238 2.87 0.08 -19.11
N THR A 239 4.15 -0.24 -18.92
CA THR A 239 4.63 -1.63 -18.83
C THR A 239 4.09 -2.31 -17.59
N TRP A 240 4.05 -1.62 -16.45
CA TRP A 240 3.48 -2.11 -15.21
C TRP A 240 1.99 -2.45 -15.36
N MET A 241 1.21 -1.58 -16.01
CA MET A 241 -0.19 -1.87 -16.32
C MET A 241 -0.32 -3.13 -17.18
N ASN A 242 0.43 -3.22 -18.27
CA ASN A 242 0.36 -4.36 -19.19
C ASN A 242 0.82 -5.68 -18.54
N VAL A 243 1.89 -5.66 -17.76
CA VAL A 243 2.35 -6.84 -17.03
C VAL A 243 1.33 -7.26 -15.97
N SER A 244 0.71 -6.31 -15.27
CA SER A 244 -0.33 -6.60 -14.27
C SER A 244 -1.53 -7.33 -14.91
N LEU A 245 -1.99 -6.85 -16.06
CA LEU A 245 -3.08 -7.51 -16.81
C LEU A 245 -2.68 -8.90 -17.30
N ARG A 246 -1.49 -9.05 -17.89
CA ARG A 246 -0.99 -10.36 -18.34
C ARG A 246 -0.82 -11.36 -17.20
N MET A 247 -0.32 -10.91 -16.06
CA MET A 247 -0.21 -11.75 -14.85
C MET A 247 -1.60 -12.15 -14.35
N LYS A 248 -2.58 -11.25 -14.41
CA LYS A 248 -3.97 -11.54 -14.02
C LYS A 248 -4.65 -12.55 -14.95
N ASP A 249 -4.30 -12.51 -16.24
CA ASP A 249 -4.83 -13.42 -17.25
C ASP A 249 -4.21 -14.83 -17.17
N ASP A 250 -2.96 -14.95 -16.70
CA ASP A 250 -2.29 -16.24 -16.49
C ASP A 250 -2.73 -16.88 -15.17
N SER A 251 -3.50 -17.97 -15.26
CA SER A 251 -4.13 -18.62 -14.11
C SER A 251 -3.14 -19.15 -13.06
N GLU A 252 -1.96 -19.60 -13.48
CA GLU A 252 -0.90 -20.05 -12.58
C GLU A 252 -0.32 -18.88 -11.80
N THR A 253 -0.06 -17.75 -12.48
CA THR A 253 0.48 -16.54 -11.88
C THR A 253 -0.54 -15.87 -10.95
N ASP A 254 -1.79 -15.72 -11.38
CA ASP A 254 -2.87 -15.17 -10.54
C ASP A 254 -3.06 -15.99 -9.27
N LYS A 255 -3.04 -17.32 -9.39
CA LYS A 255 -3.11 -18.21 -8.23
C LYS A 255 -1.89 -18.10 -7.30
N ALA A 256 -0.70 -17.95 -7.86
CA ALA A 256 0.54 -17.93 -7.09
C ALA A 256 0.74 -16.60 -6.35
N PHE A 257 0.54 -15.47 -7.03
CA PHE A 257 0.78 -14.15 -6.45
C PHE A 257 -0.46 -13.53 -5.82
N GLY A 258 -1.65 -13.87 -6.29
CA GLY A 258 -2.92 -13.42 -5.71
C GLY A 258 -2.97 -11.92 -5.45
N TRP A 259 -3.16 -11.54 -4.19
CA TRP A 259 -3.35 -10.14 -3.80
C TRP A 259 -2.11 -9.24 -3.97
N VAL A 260 -0.90 -9.81 -4.12
CA VAL A 260 0.36 -9.07 -4.35
C VAL A 260 0.81 -9.09 -5.81
N LEU A 261 -0.02 -9.61 -6.72
CA LEU A 261 0.32 -9.75 -8.13
C LEU A 261 0.73 -8.42 -8.76
N GLU A 262 0.04 -7.33 -8.43
CA GLU A 262 0.34 -6.00 -8.96
C GLU A 262 1.71 -5.48 -8.47
N MET A 263 2.14 -5.87 -7.26
CA MET A 263 3.47 -5.53 -6.72
C MET A 263 4.57 -6.27 -7.50
N TYR A 264 4.38 -7.56 -7.78
CA TYR A 264 5.27 -8.33 -8.66
C TYR A 264 5.33 -7.73 -10.06
N ALA A 265 4.20 -7.28 -10.60
CA ALA A 265 4.16 -6.64 -11.90
C ALA A 265 4.94 -5.31 -11.91
N TYR A 266 4.91 -4.53 -10.83
CA TYR A 266 5.73 -3.32 -10.70
C TYR A 266 7.23 -3.65 -10.68
N ALA A 267 7.63 -4.66 -9.89
CA ALA A 267 9.01 -5.10 -9.80
C ALA A 267 9.53 -5.60 -11.17
N VAL A 268 8.74 -6.42 -11.87
CA VAL A 268 9.08 -6.92 -13.21
C VAL A 268 9.16 -5.77 -14.22
N ALA A 269 8.19 -4.85 -14.22
CA ALA A 269 8.21 -3.71 -15.13
C ALA A 269 9.43 -2.81 -14.90
N SER A 270 9.81 -2.58 -13.64
CA SER A 270 11.02 -1.84 -13.30
C SER A 270 12.27 -2.53 -13.85
N ALA A 271 12.38 -3.85 -13.66
CA ALA A 271 13.51 -4.63 -14.16
C ALA A 271 13.59 -4.67 -15.70
N LEU A 272 12.45 -4.75 -16.40
CA LEU A 272 12.38 -4.68 -17.86
C LEU A 272 12.93 -3.35 -18.42
N HIS A 273 12.85 -2.27 -17.64
CA HIS A 273 13.40 -0.96 -17.96
C HIS A 273 14.79 -0.72 -17.36
N GLY A 274 15.43 -1.74 -16.80
CA GLY A 274 16.76 -1.65 -16.18
C GLY A 274 16.79 -0.80 -14.90
N VAL A 275 15.64 -0.57 -14.25
CA VAL A 275 15.54 0.25 -13.05
C VAL A 275 15.72 -0.63 -11.81
N ARG A 276 16.69 -0.23 -10.98
CA ARG A 276 17.05 -0.88 -9.69
C ARG A 276 16.74 0.06 -8.54
N HIS A 277 16.36 -0.50 -7.39
CA HIS A 277 15.97 0.28 -6.23
C HIS A 277 17.00 0.22 -5.10
N VAL A 278 17.19 1.34 -4.41
CA VAL A 278 17.80 1.37 -3.08
C VAL A 278 16.77 0.86 -2.07
N LEU A 279 17.06 -0.28 -1.46
CA LEU A 279 16.14 -0.93 -0.50
C LEU A 279 16.22 -0.24 0.86
N ARG A 280 15.11 0.37 1.29
CA ARG A 280 15.01 1.18 2.52
C ARG A 280 14.05 0.54 3.51
N LYS A 281 14.58 -0.33 4.39
CA LYS A 281 13.81 -0.92 5.51
C LYS A 281 13.30 0.14 6.50
N ASP A 282 13.92 1.31 6.52
CA ASP A 282 13.54 2.46 7.34
C ASP A 282 12.43 3.34 6.74
N LEU A 283 12.12 3.18 5.44
CA LEU A 283 11.08 3.96 4.77
C LEU A 283 9.69 3.75 5.42
N MET A 284 9.40 2.54 5.87
CA MET A 284 8.09 2.16 6.38
C MET A 284 8.21 1.20 7.57
N LEU A 285 7.19 1.17 8.42
CA LEU A 285 6.96 0.17 9.46
C LEU A 285 5.53 -0.39 9.38
N GLN A 286 5.34 -1.59 9.88
CA GLN A 286 4.09 -2.36 9.81
C GLN A 286 3.69 -2.89 11.19
N PRO A 287 3.00 -2.08 12.02
CA PRO A 287 2.41 -2.56 13.26
C PRO A 287 1.42 -3.70 12.99
N PRO A 288 1.32 -4.72 13.86
CA PRO A 288 2.00 -4.84 15.15
C PRO A 288 3.41 -5.45 15.10
N TRP A 289 3.96 -5.75 13.92
CA TRP A 289 5.21 -6.50 13.77
C TRP A 289 6.45 -5.65 14.02
N ASP A 290 6.47 -4.43 13.49
CA ASP A 290 7.52 -3.47 13.81
C ASP A 290 7.18 -2.75 15.11
N LEU A 291 8.02 -2.90 16.14
CA LEU A 291 7.67 -2.50 17.51
C LEU A 291 7.89 -1.01 17.81
N GLN A 292 8.73 -0.34 17.02
CA GLN A 292 9.20 1.03 17.27
C GLN A 292 9.08 1.92 16.04
N THR A 293 8.78 3.20 16.26
CA THR A 293 8.65 4.24 15.22
C THR A 293 9.92 5.04 15.00
N ALA A 294 10.91 4.91 15.90
CA ALA A 294 12.15 5.66 15.83
C ALA A 294 12.88 5.43 14.50
N LYS A 295 13.29 6.52 13.84
CA LYS A 295 13.97 6.51 12.53
C LYS A 295 13.17 5.88 11.38
N LYS A 296 11.85 5.76 11.52
CA LYS A 296 10.94 5.31 10.46
C LYS A 296 10.08 6.46 9.96
N PHE A 297 9.66 6.44 8.71
CA PHE A 297 8.93 7.58 8.13
C PHE A 297 7.42 7.34 8.01
N ILE A 298 7.01 6.13 7.60
CA ILE A 298 5.62 5.81 7.29
C ILE A 298 5.12 4.65 8.14
N ILE A 299 4.04 4.82 8.90
CA ILE A 299 3.26 3.68 9.39
C ILE A 299 2.37 3.20 8.25
N HIS A 300 2.47 1.91 7.92
CA HIS A 300 1.51 1.21 7.07
C HIS A 300 0.67 0.26 7.92
N TYR A 301 -0.57 0.67 8.23
CA TYR A 301 -1.45 -0.05 9.16
C TYR A 301 -2.28 -1.14 8.47
N THR A 302 -1.60 -2.04 7.77
CA THR A 302 -2.25 -3.10 7.00
C THR A 302 -2.78 -4.26 7.86
N TYR A 303 -2.12 -4.55 8.99
CA TYR A 303 -2.46 -5.68 9.85
C TYR A 303 -3.40 -5.27 10.98
N GLY A 304 -4.32 -6.16 11.34
CA GLY A 304 -5.12 -6.02 12.55
C GLY A 304 -4.23 -6.12 13.79
N CYS A 305 -4.41 -5.18 14.70
CA CYS A 305 -3.75 -5.12 16.00
C CYS A 305 -4.72 -5.65 17.05
N ASP A 306 -4.64 -6.94 17.37
CA ASP A 306 -5.52 -7.62 18.32
C ASP A 306 -4.73 -8.01 19.57
N TYR A 307 -5.15 -7.52 20.73
CA TYR A 307 -4.45 -7.72 22.00
C TYR A 307 -5.40 -8.12 23.12
N ASN A 308 -4.93 -8.93 24.05
CA ASN A 308 -5.60 -9.12 25.33
C ASN A 308 -5.29 -7.94 26.27
N LEU A 309 -6.00 -7.85 27.41
CA LEU A 309 -5.82 -6.76 28.37
C LEU A 309 -4.44 -6.75 29.07
N LYS A 310 -3.63 -7.80 28.91
CA LYS A 310 -2.24 -7.87 29.38
C LYS A 310 -1.22 -7.33 28.37
N GLY A 311 -1.69 -6.90 27.18
CA GLY A 311 -0.82 -6.39 26.12
C GLY A 311 -0.20 -7.49 25.23
N GLU A 312 -0.73 -8.71 25.27
CA GLU A 312 -0.24 -9.83 24.47
C GLU A 312 -1.04 -9.95 23.15
N LEU A 313 -0.34 -10.09 22.03
CA LEU A 313 -0.95 -10.18 20.70
C LEU A 313 -1.76 -11.48 20.55
N THR A 314 -3.03 -11.39 20.15
CA THR A 314 -3.92 -12.54 19.98
C THR A 314 -3.97 -12.99 18.52
N TYR A 315 -3.12 -13.96 18.18
CA TYR A 315 -3.02 -14.47 16.81
C TYR A 315 -4.33 -15.10 16.30
N GLY A 316 -4.81 -14.61 15.16
CA GLY A 316 -5.95 -15.19 14.44
C GLY A 316 -7.29 -15.08 15.19
N LYS A 317 -7.36 -14.26 16.24
CA LYS A 317 -8.56 -14.05 17.06
C LYS A 317 -8.76 -12.56 17.29
N ILE A 318 -10.02 -12.16 17.43
CA ILE A 318 -10.37 -10.81 17.86
C ILE A 318 -9.90 -10.67 19.32
N GLY A 319 -9.03 -9.69 19.56
CA GLY A 319 -8.54 -9.37 20.90
C GLY A 319 -9.58 -8.65 21.74
N GLU A 320 -9.32 -8.57 23.05
CA GLU A 320 -10.13 -7.75 23.97
C GLU A 320 -9.98 -6.25 23.66
N TRP A 321 -8.79 -5.85 23.21
CA TRP A 321 -8.55 -4.58 22.54
C TRP A 321 -8.19 -4.83 21.07
N ARG A 322 -8.75 -4.03 20.16
CA ARG A 322 -8.51 -4.16 18.72
C ARG A 322 -8.41 -2.80 18.04
N PHE A 323 -7.43 -2.70 17.13
CA PHE A 323 -7.49 -1.78 16.00
C PHE A 323 -7.30 -2.54 14.69
N ASP A 324 -8.34 -2.60 13.85
CA ASP A 324 -8.22 -3.05 12.46
C ASP A 324 -9.04 -2.13 11.57
N LYS A 325 -8.41 -1.56 10.55
CA LYS A 325 -9.09 -0.72 9.56
C LYS A 325 -10.26 -1.44 8.88
N ARG A 326 -10.22 -2.77 8.76
CA ARG A 326 -11.29 -3.60 8.17
C ARG A 326 -12.54 -3.70 9.07
N SER A 327 -12.48 -3.22 10.30
CA SER A 327 -13.67 -2.99 11.12
C SER A 327 -14.47 -1.76 10.65
N TYR A 328 -13.89 -0.93 9.77
CA TYR A 328 -14.42 0.36 9.33
C TYR A 328 -14.58 0.41 7.80
N LEU A 329 -15.19 -0.62 7.21
CA LEU A 329 -15.40 -0.70 5.75
C LEU A 329 -16.50 0.24 5.24
N ARG A 330 -17.50 0.51 6.07
CA ARG A 330 -18.72 1.24 5.68
C ARG A 330 -18.71 2.72 6.09
N GLY A 331 -17.65 3.17 6.74
CA GLY A 331 -17.55 4.52 7.28
C GLY A 331 -16.29 4.67 8.13
N PRO A 332 -15.97 5.89 8.57
CA PRO A 332 -14.80 6.17 9.38
C PRO A 332 -14.85 5.49 10.77
N PRO A 333 -13.69 5.23 11.41
CA PRO A 333 -13.67 4.89 12.83
C PRO A 333 -14.25 6.02 13.69
N PRO A 334 -14.87 5.71 14.85
CA PRO A 334 -15.32 6.73 15.77
C PRO A 334 -14.13 7.54 16.30
N ARG A 335 -14.40 8.79 16.67
CA ARG A 335 -13.42 9.62 17.39
C ARG A 335 -13.08 8.98 18.74
N ASN A 336 -11.88 9.29 19.24
CA ASN A 336 -11.42 8.88 20.57
C ASN A 336 -11.45 7.35 20.79
N LEU A 337 -10.80 6.62 19.88
CA LEU A 337 -10.53 5.19 20.05
C LEU A 337 -9.77 4.96 21.35
N SER A 338 -10.09 3.86 22.05
CA SER A 338 -9.38 3.48 23.26
C SER A 338 -7.90 3.22 22.94
N LEU A 339 -7.01 3.74 23.79
CA LEU A 339 -5.60 3.40 23.70
C LEU A 339 -5.40 1.91 24.02
N PRO A 340 -4.40 1.26 23.41
CA PRO A 340 -4.10 -0.13 23.71
C PRO A 340 -3.66 -0.32 25.17
N PRO A 341 -3.83 -1.53 25.74
CA PRO A 341 -3.42 -1.83 27.11
C PRO A 341 -1.90 -1.69 27.30
N PRO A 342 -1.44 -1.55 28.57
CA PRO A 342 -0.01 -1.57 28.88
C PRO A 342 0.67 -2.83 28.32
N GLY A 343 1.90 -2.68 27.84
CA GLY A 343 2.68 -3.78 27.25
C GLY A 343 2.56 -3.91 25.72
N VAL A 344 1.59 -3.23 25.10
CA VAL A 344 1.49 -3.15 23.64
C VAL A 344 2.64 -2.33 23.04
N PRO A 345 3.19 -2.72 21.87
CA PRO A 345 4.32 -2.03 21.25
C PRO A 345 4.07 -0.54 20.99
N GLU A 346 5.14 0.25 21.08
CA GLU A 346 5.10 1.71 20.89
C GLU A 346 4.52 2.09 19.53
N SER A 347 4.83 1.34 18.47
CA SER A 347 4.29 1.58 17.13
C SER A 347 2.76 1.50 17.04
N VAL A 348 2.12 0.57 17.76
CA VAL A 348 0.66 0.43 17.81
C VAL A 348 0.05 1.56 18.64
N VAL A 349 0.68 1.90 19.77
CA VAL A 349 0.28 3.04 20.61
C VAL A 349 0.32 4.33 19.78
N THR A 350 1.40 4.55 19.03
CA THR A 350 1.60 5.72 18.18
C THR A 350 0.58 5.75 17.03
N LEU A 351 0.33 4.64 16.35
CA LEU A 351 -0.72 4.53 15.33
C LEU A 351 -2.08 5.02 15.88
N VAL A 352 -2.52 4.48 17.02
CA VAL A 352 -3.84 4.82 17.59
C VAL A 352 -3.90 6.28 18.04
N LYS A 353 -2.82 6.80 18.64
CA LYS A 353 -2.73 8.23 18.99
C LYS A 353 -2.83 9.12 17.75
N MET A 354 -2.17 8.74 16.66
CA MET A 354 -2.18 9.51 15.43
C MET A 354 -3.53 9.47 14.72
N VAL A 355 -4.22 8.33 14.75
CA VAL A 355 -5.62 8.22 14.29
C VAL A 355 -6.53 9.10 15.15
N ASN A 356 -6.41 9.02 16.47
CA ASN A 356 -7.20 9.86 17.39
C ASN A 356 -6.98 11.36 17.18
N GLU A 357 -5.73 11.80 17.00
CA GLU A 357 -5.46 13.21 16.70
C GLU A 357 -6.08 13.63 15.36
N ALA A 358 -5.87 12.84 14.29
CA ALA A 358 -6.43 13.16 12.99
C ALA A 358 -7.97 13.22 13.04
N THR A 359 -8.61 12.17 13.55
CA THR A 359 -10.08 12.12 13.68
C THR A 359 -10.62 13.26 14.52
N ALA A 360 -9.93 13.67 15.60
CA ALA A 360 -10.33 14.80 16.44
C ALA A 360 -10.30 16.15 15.70
N ASN A 361 -9.35 16.35 14.78
CA ASN A 361 -9.10 17.64 14.14
C ASN A 361 -9.67 17.76 12.72
N ILE A 362 -10.04 16.65 12.09
CA ILE A 362 -10.68 16.65 10.78
C ILE A 362 -12.16 17.07 10.92
N PRO A 363 -12.62 18.13 10.23
CA PRO A 363 -14.02 18.56 10.29
C PRO A 363 -14.92 17.54 9.60
N ASN A 364 -16.21 17.49 9.96
CA ASN A 364 -17.20 16.61 9.30
C ASN A 364 -16.74 15.13 9.27
N TRP A 365 -16.06 14.66 10.32
CA TRP A 365 -15.59 13.28 10.39
C TRP A 365 -16.74 12.29 10.54
N ASP A 366 -17.76 12.64 11.33
CA ASP A 366 -18.83 11.73 11.71
C ASP A 366 -19.99 11.67 10.69
N THR A 367 -19.89 12.44 9.61
CA THR A 367 -20.97 12.65 8.63
C THR A 367 -20.72 11.98 7.27
N GLU A 368 -19.66 11.18 7.13
CA GLU A 368 -19.26 10.53 5.88
C GLU A 368 -19.80 9.11 5.67
#